data_AF-A0A5D0I5F2-F1
#
_entry.id   AF-A0A5D0I5F2-F1
#
_cell.length_a   1.000
_cell.length_b   1.000
_cell.length_c   1.000
_cell.angle_alpha   90.00
_cell.angle_beta   90.00
_cell.angle_gamma   90.00
#
_symmetry.space_group_name_H-M   'P 1'
#
loop_
_entity.id
_entity.type
_entity.pdbx_description
1 polymer ?
#
loop_
_entity_poly.entity_id
_entity_poly.type
_entity_poly.pdbx_seq_one_letter_code
_entity_poly.pdbx_strand_id
1 'polypeptide(L)'
;LVLCILFVCAKIGAQEYVNSVKVQGNKRLKASFVKKISTVKAGGVLDSLQLNQDTEFLKRLPSVSHAYYQVFKTETGNYNVVFNIEESFTLIPSPSIYTTNNGEFAFRIGLTEFNLFGQNIGLGAFYQHDIY
;
A
#
# COMPACT_ATOMS: atom_id res chain seq x y z
N LEU A 1 23.68 49.22 31.16
CA LEU A 1 22.60 48.82 30.25
C LEU A 1 23.26 48.05 29.10
N VAL A 2 23.42 46.74 29.24
CA VAL A 2 24.13 45.88 28.28
C VAL A 2 23.09 45.14 27.46
N LEU A 3 22.98 45.48 26.18
CA LEU A 3 22.02 44.91 25.24
C LEU A 3 22.72 43.77 24.49
N CYS A 4 22.49 42.52 24.93
CA CYS A 4 22.88 41.32 24.19
C CYS A 4 21.88 41.06 23.06
N ILE A 5 22.31 41.22 21.80
CA ILE A 5 21.53 40.87 20.61
C ILE A 5 21.74 39.38 20.30
N LEU A 6 20.69 38.58 20.51
CA LEU A 6 20.63 37.17 20.12
C LEU A 6 20.35 37.08 18.62
N PHE A 7 21.37 36.72 17.84
CA PHE A 7 21.26 36.48 16.41
C PHE A 7 20.66 35.09 16.18
N VAL A 8 19.33 35.01 16.03
CA VAL A 8 18.65 33.77 15.62
C VAL A 8 18.88 33.56 14.13
N CYS A 9 19.80 32.65 13.79
CA CYS A 9 20.04 32.24 12.41
C CYS A 9 18.93 31.29 11.98
N ALA A 10 17.88 31.81 11.33
CA ALA A 10 16.84 31.00 10.71
C ALA A 10 17.45 30.20 9.56
N LYS A 11 17.51 28.86 9.70
CA LYS A 11 17.83 27.95 8.61
C LYS A 11 16.70 28.04 7.57
N ILE A 12 16.90 28.79 6.50
CA ILE A 12 16.03 28.72 5.32
C ILE A 12 16.29 27.34 4.69
N GLY A 13 15.43 26.37 4.98
CA GLY A 13 15.49 25.06 4.33
C GLY A 13 15.15 25.22 2.84
N ALA A 14 16.05 24.82 1.95
CA ALA A 14 15.71 24.68 0.54
C ALA A 14 14.62 23.60 0.43
N GLN A 15 13.48 23.96 -0.16
CA GLN A 15 12.37 23.04 -0.33
C GLN A 15 12.74 22.00 -1.38
N GLU A 16 12.79 20.74 -0.97
CA GLU A 16 13.15 19.63 -1.83
C GLU A 16 11.91 19.09 -2.54
N TYR A 17 12.01 18.84 -3.85
CA TYR A 17 10.87 18.42 -4.67
C TYR A 17 11.04 16.99 -5.20
N VAL A 18 9.91 16.31 -5.36
CA VAL A 18 9.84 14.97 -5.95
C VAL A 18 9.84 15.11 -7.47
N ASN A 19 10.91 14.66 -8.11
CA ASN A 19 11.03 14.61 -9.56
C ASN A 19 10.19 13.48 -10.17
N SER A 20 10.21 12.29 -9.57
CA SER A 20 9.41 11.16 -10.07
C SER A 20 9.03 10.17 -8.98
N VAL A 21 7.89 9.51 -9.16
CA VAL A 21 7.44 8.39 -8.32
C VAL A 21 7.37 7.13 -9.18
N LYS A 22 8.12 6.10 -8.77
CA LYS A 22 8.15 4.78 -9.41
C LYS A 22 7.64 3.72 -8.45
N VAL A 23 7.13 2.63 -9.00
CA VAL A 23 6.68 1.46 -8.25
C VAL A 23 7.39 0.25 -8.84
N GLN A 24 7.93 -0.61 -7.98
CA GLN A 24 8.69 -1.80 -8.35
C GLN A 24 8.29 -2.98 -7.46
N GLY A 25 8.62 -4.20 -7.90
CA GLY A 25 8.28 -5.44 -7.21
C GLY A 25 6.84 -5.94 -7.45
N ASN A 26 5.95 -5.06 -7.91
CA ASN A 26 4.58 -5.41 -8.27
C ASN A 26 4.51 -6.27 -9.57
N LYS A 27 3.73 -7.35 -9.52
CA LYS A 27 3.48 -8.29 -10.63
C LYS A 27 2.04 -8.21 -11.11
N ARG A 28 1.06 -8.39 -10.21
CA ARG A 28 -0.39 -8.30 -10.52
C ARG A 28 -0.98 -6.95 -10.12
N LEU A 29 -0.56 -6.38 -9.00
CA LEU A 29 -0.98 -5.06 -8.55
C LEU A 29 -0.47 -4.00 -9.53
N LYS A 30 -1.34 -3.09 -9.96
CA LYS A 30 -0.96 -2.08 -10.95
C LYS A 30 -0.16 -0.95 -10.30
N ALA A 31 0.98 -0.63 -10.90
CA ALA A 31 1.76 0.55 -10.53
C ALA A 31 0.94 1.86 -10.61
N SER A 32 0.03 1.96 -11.59
CA SER A 32 -0.87 3.11 -11.71
C SER A 32 -1.86 3.20 -10.54
N PHE A 33 -2.32 2.07 -10.00
CA PHE A 33 -3.18 2.03 -8.83
C PHE A 33 -2.42 2.51 -7.59
N VAL A 34 -1.22 1.97 -7.33
CA VAL A 34 -0.35 2.41 -6.23
C VAL A 34 -0.09 3.92 -6.31
N LYS A 35 0.35 4.41 -7.48
CA LYS A 35 0.56 5.85 -7.69
C LYS A 35 -0.72 6.68 -7.54
N LYS A 36 -1.90 6.13 -7.82
CA LYS A 36 -3.18 6.83 -7.67
C LYS A 36 -3.50 7.04 -6.19
N ILE A 37 -3.35 6.00 -5.36
CA ILE A 37 -3.70 6.03 -3.94
C ILE A 37 -2.65 6.66 -3.03
N SER A 38 -1.37 6.67 -3.42
CA SER A 38 -0.31 7.38 -2.70
C SER A 38 -0.55 8.89 -2.72
N THR A 39 -0.33 9.57 -1.62
CA THR A 39 -0.42 11.03 -1.51
C THR A 39 0.77 11.72 -2.18
N VAL A 40 1.96 11.12 -2.11
CA VAL A 40 3.18 11.65 -2.74
C VAL A 40 3.07 11.58 -4.27
N LYS A 41 3.29 12.73 -4.94
CA LYS A 41 3.26 12.87 -6.41
C LYS A 41 4.52 13.57 -6.92
N ALA A 42 4.85 13.35 -8.19
CA ALA A 42 5.85 14.14 -8.89
C ALA A 42 5.43 15.63 -8.92
N GLY A 43 6.40 16.53 -8.76
CA GLY A 43 6.18 17.97 -8.57
C GLY A 43 5.82 18.38 -7.15
N GLY A 44 5.49 17.42 -6.27
CA GLY A 44 5.20 17.68 -4.87
C GLY A 44 6.45 17.94 -4.03
N VAL A 45 6.23 18.48 -2.83
CA VAL A 45 7.28 18.66 -1.82
C VAL A 45 7.67 17.28 -1.27
N LEU A 46 8.97 17.03 -1.15
CA LEU A 46 9.46 15.83 -0.50
C LEU A 46 9.18 15.91 1.01
N ASP A 47 8.26 15.08 1.48
CA ASP A 47 7.85 15.00 2.87
C ASP A 47 7.97 13.56 3.36
N SER A 48 8.87 13.33 4.32
CA SER A 48 9.11 12.01 4.89
C SER A 48 7.91 11.49 5.69
N LEU A 49 7.12 12.36 6.31
CA LEU A 49 5.90 11.97 7.01
C LEU A 49 4.87 11.42 6.03
N GLN A 50 4.68 12.08 4.88
CA GLN A 50 3.80 11.59 3.82
C GLN A 50 4.29 10.26 3.24
N LEU A 51 5.60 10.11 2.98
CA LEU A 51 6.17 8.85 2.50
C LEU A 51 5.94 7.69 3.48
N ASN A 52 6.11 7.95 4.78
CA ASN A 52 5.84 6.97 5.83
C ASN A 52 4.35 6.61 5.88
N GLN A 53 3.46 7.61 5.85
CA GLN A 53 2.02 7.39 5.85
C GLN A 53 1.55 6.60 4.62
N ASP A 54 2.02 6.96 3.43
CA ASP A 54 1.73 6.24 2.19
C ASP A 54 2.18 4.78 2.29
N THR A 55 3.38 4.55 2.82
CA THR A 55 3.92 3.19 2.97
C THR A 55 3.12 2.36 3.97
N GLU A 56 2.76 2.95 5.11
CA GLU A 56 1.91 2.28 6.10
C GLU A 56 0.50 2.03 5.57
N PHE A 57 -0.03 2.92 4.72
CA PHE A 57 -1.29 2.69 4.03
C PHE A 57 -1.19 1.53 3.03
N LEU A 58 -0.11 1.49 2.24
CA LEU A 58 0.12 0.42 1.26
C LEU A 58 0.24 -0.95 1.93
N LYS A 59 0.90 -1.05 3.10
CA LYS A 59 0.97 -2.30 3.88
C LYS A 59 -0.38 -2.82 4.37
N ARG A 60 -1.41 -1.98 4.45
CA ARG A 60 -2.77 -2.39 4.88
C ARG A 60 -3.59 -2.99 3.76
N LEU A 61 -3.13 -2.89 2.50
CA LEU A 61 -3.83 -3.49 1.38
C LEU A 61 -3.70 -5.02 1.44
N PRO A 62 -4.80 -5.78 1.37
CA PRO A 62 -4.74 -7.24 1.33
C PRO A 62 -3.81 -7.81 0.24
N SER A 63 -3.66 -7.10 -0.88
CA SER A 63 -2.77 -7.49 -1.97
C SER A 63 -1.27 -7.26 -1.74
N VAL A 64 -0.89 -6.63 -0.62
CA VAL A 64 0.49 -6.26 -0.30
C VAL A 64 0.92 -6.96 0.99
N SER A 65 1.99 -7.74 0.92
CA SER A 65 2.57 -8.41 2.10
C SER A 65 3.57 -7.50 2.80
N HIS A 66 4.35 -6.75 2.01
CA HIS A 66 5.31 -5.78 2.51
C HIS A 66 5.45 -4.60 1.54
N ALA A 67 5.74 -3.43 2.09
CA ALA A 67 6.03 -2.23 1.31
C ALA A 67 7.05 -1.35 2.02
N TYR A 68 7.95 -0.75 1.25
CA TYR A 68 8.90 0.26 1.71
C TYR A 68 9.24 1.23 0.58
N TYR A 69 9.85 2.36 0.91
CA TYR A 69 10.27 3.35 -0.08
C TYR A 69 11.78 3.59 -0.04
N GLN A 70 12.30 4.05 -1.17
CA GLN A 70 13.67 4.53 -1.30
C GLN A 70 13.65 5.89 -1.99
N VAL A 71 14.52 6.78 -1.55
CA VAL A 71 14.64 8.14 -2.07
C VAL A 71 16.04 8.31 -2.65
N PHE A 72 16.12 8.72 -3.91
CA PHE A 72 17.37 8.91 -4.64
C PHE A 72 17.49 10.36 -5.08
N LYS A 73 18.58 11.02 -4.69
CA LYS A 73 18.87 12.37 -5.18
C LYS A 73 19.28 12.33 -6.65
N THR A 74 18.74 13.24 -7.44
CA THR A 74 19.10 13.44 -8.84
C THR A 74 20.26 14.43 -8.96
N GLU A 75 20.94 14.41 -10.11
CA GLU A 75 21.99 15.39 -10.44
C GLU A 75 21.48 16.85 -10.39
N THR A 76 20.19 17.06 -10.67
CA THR A 76 19.52 18.37 -10.61
C THR A 76 19.16 18.83 -9.19
N GLY A 77 19.44 18.03 -8.16
CA GLY A 77 19.12 18.35 -6.76
C GLY A 77 17.72 17.92 -6.29
N ASN A 78 16.81 17.55 -7.20
CA ASN A 78 15.50 16.97 -6.89
C ASN A 78 15.59 15.48 -6.52
N TYR A 79 14.49 14.86 -6.11
CA TYR A 79 14.47 13.47 -5.63
C TYR A 79 13.55 12.53 -6.41
N ASN A 80 14.02 11.33 -6.70
CA ASN A 80 13.21 10.23 -7.20
C ASN A 80 12.79 9.32 -6.04
N VAL A 81 11.49 9.05 -5.96
CA VAL A 81 10.91 8.14 -4.96
C VAL A 81 10.58 6.83 -5.65
N VAL A 82 10.99 5.71 -5.05
CA VAL A 82 10.66 4.36 -5.49
C VAL A 82 9.93 3.64 -4.38
N PHE A 83 8.67 3.27 -4.61
CA PHE A 83 7.92 2.34 -3.76
C PHE A 83 8.23 0.91 -4.20
N ASN A 84 8.76 0.11 -3.28
CA ASN A 84 9.00 -1.31 -3.45
C ASN A 84 7.85 -2.08 -2.80
N ILE A 85 7.19 -2.94 -3.58
CA ILE A 85 6.02 -3.71 -3.17
C ILE A 85 6.35 -5.19 -3.24
N GLU A 86 6.09 -5.90 -2.15
CA GLU A 86 5.99 -7.35 -2.12
C GLU A 86 4.50 -7.74 -2.10
N GLU A 87 4.09 -8.59 -3.03
CA GLU A 87 2.67 -8.96 -3.21
C GLU A 87 2.27 -10.16 -2.36
N SER A 88 1.06 -10.10 -1.81
CA SER A 88 0.41 -11.25 -1.17
C SER A 88 -0.21 -12.20 -2.19
N PHE A 89 -0.34 -13.47 -1.82
CA PHE A 89 -1.25 -14.39 -2.51
C PHE A 89 -2.70 -14.01 -2.20
N THR A 90 -3.49 -13.75 -3.24
CA THR A 90 -4.76 -13.01 -3.13
C THR A 90 -5.99 -13.83 -3.52
N LEU A 91 -5.82 -15.04 -4.07
CA LEU A 91 -6.89 -15.96 -4.44
C LEU A 91 -7.06 -17.03 -3.36
N ILE A 92 -8.01 -16.84 -2.45
CA ILE A 92 -8.18 -17.63 -1.22
C ILE A 92 -9.34 -18.62 -1.37
N PRO A 93 -9.09 -19.95 -1.37
CA PRO A 93 -10.13 -20.94 -1.26
C PRO A 93 -10.69 -21.01 0.17
N SER A 94 -11.99 -21.29 0.33
CA SER A 94 -12.68 -21.33 1.61
C SER A 94 -13.66 -22.52 1.72
N PRO A 95 -13.14 -23.76 1.92
CA PRO A 95 -13.98 -24.90 2.24
C PRO A 95 -14.43 -24.87 3.71
N SER A 96 -15.65 -25.30 3.99
CA SER A 96 -16.20 -25.46 5.35
C SER A 96 -17.14 -26.66 5.39
N ILE A 97 -17.08 -27.44 6.47
CA ILE A 97 -17.85 -28.68 6.65
C ILE A 97 -18.54 -28.61 8.01
N TYR A 98 -19.79 -29.06 8.06
CA TYR A 98 -20.64 -29.08 9.25
C TYR A 98 -21.35 -30.43 9.37
N THR A 99 -21.54 -30.93 10.59
CA THR A 99 -22.24 -32.19 10.89
C THR A 99 -23.17 -32.01 12.08
N THR A 100 -24.36 -32.61 12.04
CA THR A 100 -25.32 -32.61 13.16
C THR A 100 -25.29 -33.94 13.91
N ASN A 101 -25.84 -33.96 15.14
CA ASN A 101 -25.93 -35.18 15.95
C ASN A 101 -26.79 -36.29 15.30
N ASN A 102 -27.63 -35.93 14.32
CA ASN A 102 -28.49 -36.86 13.59
C ASN A 102 -27.80 -37.42 12.33
N GLY A 103 -26.53 -37.09 12.09
CA GLY A 103 -25.76 -37.57 10.93
C GLY A 103 -25.99 -36.77 9.64
N GLU A 104 -26.64 -35.62 9.72
CA GLU A 104 -26.84 -34.75 8.57
C GLU A 104 -25.58 -33.96 8.26
N PHE A 105 -25.28 -33.81 6.96
CA PHE A 105 -24.05 -33.18 6.45
C PHE A 105 -24.35 -31.87 5.69
N ALA A 106 -23.72 -30.78 6.11
CA ALA A 106 -23.74 -29.48 5.41
C ALA A 106 -22.31 -29.10 5.00
N PHE A 107 -22.18 -28.39 3.87
CA PHE A 107 -20.89 -27.92 3.42
C PHE A 107 -20.98 -26.61 2.65
N ARG A 108 -19.90 -25.83 2.71
CA ARG A 108 -19.69 -24.63 1.93
C ARG A 108 -18.35 -24.73 1.20
N ILE A 109 -18.33 -24.36 -0.07
CA ILE A 109 -17.09 -24.20 -0.83
C ILE A 109 -17.13 -22.81 -1.43
N GLY A 110 -16.13 -21.99 -1.09
CA GLY A 110 -15.98 -20.65 -1.63
C GLY A 110 -14.60 -20.39 -2.21
N LEU A 111 -14.53 -19.32 -2.99
CA LEU A 111 -13.30 -18.78 -3.56
C LEU A 111 -13.39 -17.26 -3.57
N THR A 112 -12.35 -16.58 -3.08
CA THR A 112 -12.30 -15.12 -3.02
C THR A 112 -10.99 -14.60 -3.59
N GLU A 113 -11.03 -13.66 -4.51
CA GLU A 113 -9.89 -12.90 -5.04
C GLU A 113 -9.87 -11.50 -4.40
N PHE A 114 -8.74 -11.07 -3.85
CA PHE A 114 -8.58 -9.76 -3.18
C PHE A 114 -7.82 -8.70 -3.99
N ASN A 115 -7.36 -9.02 -5.20
CA ASN A 115 -6.68 -8.10 -6.10
C ASN A 115 -7.24 -8.16 -7.53
N LEU A 116 -8.58 -8.13 -7.64
CA LEU A 116 -9.23 -8.15 -8.95
C LEU A 116 -8.77 -6.97 -9.81
N PHE A 117 -8.41 -7.27 -11.07
CA PHE A 117 -7.87 -6.33 -12.05
C PHE A 117 -6.60 -5.57 -11.62
N GLY A 118 -5.90 -6.04 -10.58
CA GLY A 118 -4.70 -5.38 -10.05
C GLY A 118 -4.99 -4.08 -9.31
N GLN A 119 -6.18 -3.94 -8.71
CA GLN A 119 -6.64 -2.72 -8.03
C GLN A 119 -7.05 -2.96 -6.58
N ASN A 120 -6.61 -4.06 -5.97
CA ASN A 120 -6.97 -4.41 -4.58
C ASN A 120 -8.50 -4.43 -4.34
N ILE A 121 -9.26 -4.92 -5.33
CA ILE A 121 -10.70 -5.11 -5.27
C ILE A 121 -10.98 -6.56 -4.85
N GLY A 122 -11.84 -6.74 -3.84
CA GLY A 122 -12.35 -8.03 -3.41
C GLY A 122 -13.52 -8.52 -4.25
N LEU A 123 -13.47 -9.75 -4.74
CA LEU A 123 -14.56 -10.46 -5.39
C LEU A 123 -14.53 -11.93 -4.96
N GLY A 124 -15.66 -12.44 -4.48
CA GLY A 124 -15.76 -13.85 -4.09
C GLY A 124 -17.10 -14.44 -4.44
N ALA A 125 -17.11 -15.76 -4.59
CA ALA A 125 -18.30 -16.56 -4.80
C ALA A 125 -18.22 -17.83 -3.96
N PHE A 126 -19.36 -18.32 -3.50
CA PHE A 126 -19.44 -19.58 -2.77
C PHE A 126 -20.73 -20.32 -3.11
N TYR A 127 -20.67 -21.64 -2.98
CA TYR A 127 -21.82 -22.52 -2.97
C TYR A 127 -21.95 -23.13 -1.57
N GLN A 128 -23.17 -23.18 -1.04
CA GLN A 128 -23.48 -23.82 0.22
C GLN A 128 -24.61 -24.82 0.02
N HIS A 129 -24.37 -26.05 0.48
CA HIS A 129 -25.41 -27.02 0.72
C HIS A 129 -25.74 -27.01 2.21
N ASP A 130 -27.00 -26.75 2.53
CA ASP A 130 -27.50 -26.65 3.90
C ASP A 130 -28.62 -27.65 4.16
N ILE A 131 -28.80 -27.96 5.44
CA ILE A 131 -29.77 -28.93 5.99
C ILE A 131 -30.54 -28.17 7.07
N TYR A 132 -31.86 -28.10 6.88
CA TYR A 132 -32.78 -27.27 7.67
C TYR A 132 -32.83 -27.63 9.16
#